data_AF-A0A661X7L9-F1
#
_entry.id   AF-A0A661X7L9-F1
#
_cell.length_a   1.000
_cell.length_b   1.000
_cell.length_c   1.000
_cell.angle_alpha   90.00
_cell.angle_beta   90.00
_cell.angle_gamma   90.00
#
_symmetry.space_group_name_H-M   'P 1'
#
loop_
_entity.id
_entity.type
_entity.pdbx_description
1 polymer ?
#
loop_
_entity_poly.entity_id
_entity_poly.type
_entity_poly.pdbx_seq_one_letter_code
_entity_poly.pdbx_strand_id
1 'polypeptide(L)'
;MSFMTIVEKKSLEKGRKEGLQQGLQQGIKQGRQQAIIVALEVKFSKLNNEIIDLIKRVESLDDLDYLLEQAKLAKTLEAFFTELKKKVK
;
A
#
# COMPACT_ATOMS: atom_id res chain seq x y z
N MET A 1 7.23 -45.01 8.09
CA MET A 1 6.82 -43.81 8.86
C MET A 1 7.84 -42.73 8.58
N SER A 2 7.43 -41.60 7.97
CA SER A 2 8.36 -40.51 7.69
C SER A 2 8.75 -39.84 9.01
N PHE A 3 10.01 -40.00 9.40
CA PHE A 3 10.62 -39.21 10.48
C PHE A 3 10.83 -37.79 9.97
N MET A 4 9.73 -37.04 9.87
CA MET A 4 9.83 -35.60 9.66
C MET A 4 10.63 -35.04 10.83
N THR A 5 11.88 -34.68 10.56
CA THR A 5 12.84 -34.28 11.57
C THR A 5 12.34 -32.98 12.19
N ILE A 6 12.57 -32.77 13.50
CA ILE A 6 12.17 -31.54 14.21
C ILE A 6 12.60 -30.28 13.43
N VAL A 7 13.73 -30.36 12.72
CA VAL A 7 14.26 -29.34 11.81
C VAL A 7 13.32 -29.04 10.65
N GLU A 8 12.77 -30.05 9.96
CA GLU A 8 11.87 -29.86 8.81
C GLU A 8 10.56 -29.19 9.21
N LYS A 9 9.99 -29.60 10.36
CA LYS A 9 8.80 -28.94 10.93
C LYS A 9 9.07 -27.47 11.23
N LYS A 10 10.20 -27.18 11.88
CA LYS A 10 10.59 -25.83 12.25
C LYS A 10 10.85 -24.95 11.02
N SER A 11 11.44 -25.49 9.97
CA SER A 11 11.67 -24.79 8.70
C SER A 11 10.36 -24.44 7.99
N LEU A 12 9.40 -25.36 7.92
CA LEU A 12 8.08 -25.08 7.35
C LEU A 12 7.30 -24.06 8.16
N GLU A 13 7.35 -24.15 9.49
CA GLU A 13 6.71 -23.15 10.36
C GLU A 13 7.32 -21.76 10.19
N LYS A 14 8.66 -21.69 10.04
CA LYS A 14 9.36 -20.43 9.77
C LYS A 14 8.94 -19.84 8.42
N GLY A 15 8.97 -20.64 7.35
CA GLY A 15 8.54 -20.19 6.03
C GLY A 15 7.08 -19.72 6.01
N ARG A 16 6.19 -20.42 6.71
CA ARG A 16 4.79 -20.00 6.85
C ARG A 16 4.66 -18.66 7.59
N LYS A 17 5.42 -18.45 8.66
CA LYS A 17 5.42 -17.19 9.42
C LYS A 17 5.97 -16.04 8.59
N GLU A 18 7.07 -16.25 7.87
CA GLU A 18 7.69 -15.26 6.99
C GLU A 18 6.74 -14.87 5.84
N GLY A 19 6.14 -15.85 5.17
CA GLY A 19 5.16 -15.61 4.11
C GLY A 19 3.92 -14.85 4.60
N LEU A 20 3.41 -15.20 5.79
CA LEU A 20 2.29 -14.47 6.40
C LEU A 20 2.67 -13.02 6.72
N GLN A 21 3.87 -12.79 7.27
CA GLN A 21 4.34 -11.45 7.61
C GLN A 21 4.51 -10.58 6.35
N GLN A 22 5.10 -11.13 5.29
CA GLN A 22 5.24 -10.45 4.00
C GLN A 22 3.88 -10.14 3.37
N GLY A 23 2.98 -11.12 3.34
CA GLY A 23 1.63 -10.94 2.81
C GLY A 23 0.83 -9.88 3.57
N LEU A 24 0.94 -9.84 4.90
CA LEU A 24 0.29 -8.81 5.73
C LEU A 24 0.84 -7.42 5.42
N GLN A 25 2.16 -7.26 5.35
CA GLN A 25 2.78 -5.96 5.03
C GLN A 25 2.37 -5.47 3.63
N GLN A 26 2.38 -6.36 2.63
CA GLN A 26 1.94 -6.04 1.28
C GLN A 26 0.45 -5.69 1.23
N GLY A 27 -0.39 -6.44 1.95
CA GLY A 27 -1.83 -6.20 2.03
C GLY A 27 -2.17 -4.86 2.68
N ILE A 28 -1.48 -4.48 3.76
CA ILE A 28 -1.63 -3.17 4.40
C ILE A 28 -1.27 -2.06 3.40
N LYS A 29 -0.12 -2.17 2.73
CA LYS A 29 0.31 -1.19 1.72
C LYS A 29 -0.71 -1.03 0.60
N GLN A 30 -1.14 -2.14 -0.01
CA GLN A 30 -2.13 -2.13 -1.09
C GLN A 30 -3.47 -1.57 -0.61
N GLY A 31 -3.89 -1.89 0.61
CA GLY A 31 -5.10 -1.34 1.21
C GLY A 31 -5.05 0.18 1.38
N ARG A 32 -3.91 0.73 1.82
CA ARG A 32 -3.70 2.19 1.91
C ARG A 32 -3.72 2.86 0.55
N GLN A 33 -3.00 2.31 -0.43
CA GLN A 33 -3.00 2.80 -1.81
C GLN A 33 -4.43 2.83 -2.38
N GLN A 34 -5.19 1.75 -2.21
CA GLN A 34 -6.57 1.67 -2.70
C GLN A 34 -7.49 2.67 -1.96
N ALA A 35 -7.31 2.87 -0.66
CA ALA A 35 -8.10 3.84 0.10
C ALA A 35 -7.92 5.27 -0.42
N ILE A 36 -6.69 5.65 -0.77
CA ILE A 36 -6.41 6.96 -1.38
C ILE A 36 -7.11 7.08 -2.74
N ILE A 37 -6.98 6.07 -3.60
CA ILE A 37 -7.61 6.04 -4.93
C ILE A 37 -9.12 6.21 -4.80
N VAL A 38 -9.77 5.39 -3.98
CA VAL A 38 -11.23 5.46 -3.77
C VAL A 38 -11.66 6.81 -3.19
N ALA A 39 -10.92 7.36 -2.22
CA ALA A 39 -11.23 8.66 -1.65
C ALA A 39 -11.20 9.78 -2.70
N LEU A 40 -10.22 9.75 -3.60
CA LEU A 40 -10.10 10.72 -4.69
C LEU A 40 -11.14 10.48 -5.79
N GLU A 41 -11.46 9.23 -6.13
CA GLU A 41 -12.53 8.89 -7.08
C GLU A 41 -13.88 9.42 -6.60
N VAL A 42 -14.21 9.20 -5.32
CA VAL A 42 -15.46 9.70 -4.71
C VAL A 42 -15.50 11.23 -4.76
N LYS A 43 -14.38 11.91 -4.50
CA LYS A 43 -14.35 13.37 -4.40
C LYS A 43 -14.31 14.08 -5.76
N PHE A 44 -13.64 13.49 -6.74
CA PHE A 44 -13.33 14.16 -8.01
C PHE A 44 -13.89 13.46 -9.26
N SER A 45 -14.57 12.32 -9.11
CA SER A 45 -15.29 11.54 -10.14
C SER A 45 -14.46 11.01 -11.32
N LYS A 46 -13.34 11.64 -11.68
CA LYS A 46 -12.40 11.17 -12.71
C LYS A 46 -10.98 11.27 -12.19
N LEU A 47 -10.30 10.14 -12.15
CA LEU A 47 -8.85 10.07 -11.94
C LEU A 47 -8.15 9.75 -13.25
N ASN A 48 -7.02 10.40 -13.45
CA ASN A 48 -6.08 10.01 -14.49
C ASN A 48 -5.27 8.80 -14.01
N ASN A 49 -5.01 7.85 -14.91
CA ASN A 49 -4.15 6.69 -14.65
C ASN A 49 -2.77 7.09 -14.12
N GLU A 50 -2.24 8.24 -14.55
CA GLU A 50 -0.95 8.76 -14.03
C GLU A 50 -0.95 8.93 -12.50
N ILE A 51 -2.05 9.43 -11.91
CA ILE A 51 -2.15 9.63 -10.46
C ILE A 51 -2.20 8.28 -9.75
N ILE A 52 -2.95 7.33 -10.30
CA ILE A 52 -3.08 5.98 -9.76
C ILE A 52 -1.72 5.27 -9.76
N ASP A 53 -0.97 5.38 -10.85
CA ASP A 53 0.35 4.75 -10.98
C ASP A 53 1.36 5.38 -10.03
N LEU A 54 1.31 6.70 -9.82
CA LEU A 54 2.16 7.37 -8.83
C LEU A 54 1.84 6.92 -7.40
N ILE A 55 0.56 6.79 -7.03
CA ILE A 55 0.17 6.28 -5.70
C ILE A 55 0.69 4.85 -5.49
N LYS A 56 0.62 4.00 -6.53
CA LYS A 56 1.12 2.62 -6.48
C LYS A 56 2.64 2.53 -6.31
N ARG A 57 3.39 3.54 -6.74
CA ARG A 57 4.85 3.64 -6.54
C ARG A 57 5.26 4.04 -5.12
N VAL A 58 4.34 4.61 -4.34
CA VAL A 58 4.65 4.96 -2.94
C VAL A 58 4.74 3.69 -2.11
N GLU A 59 5.93 3.41 -1.57
CA GLU A 59 6.19 2.22 -0.76
C GLU A 59 6.06 2.45 0.75
N SER A 60 6.30 3.68 1.18
CA SER A 60 6.27 4.11 2.57
C SER A 60 4.84 4.17 3.11
N LEU A 61 4.56 3.43 4.18
CA LEU A 61 3.24 3.45 4.84
C LEU A 61 2.93 4.83 5.42
N ASP A 62 3.93 5.50 6.01
CA ASP A 62 3.78 6.86 6.56
C ASP A 62 3.43 7.89 5.46
N ASP A 63 4.04 7.77 4.28
CA ASP A 63 3.71 8.66 3.16
C ASP A 63 2.32 8.35 2.61
N LEU A 64 1.90 7.08 2.58
CA LEU A 64 0.54 6.72 2.20
C LEU A 64 -0.51 7.25 3.19
N ASP A 65 -0.25 7.18 4.50
CA ASP A 65 -1.15 7.73 5.51
C ASP A 65 -1.22 9.27 5.42
N TYR A 66 -0.08 9.95 5.22
CA TYR A 66 -0.06 11.40 4.94
C TYR A 66 -0.85 11.76 3.68
N LEU A 67 -0.67 11.02 2.59
CA LEU A 67 -1.40 11.25 1.34
C LEU A 67 -2.90 11.00 1.51
N LEU A 68 -3.31 10.03 2.32
CA LEU A 68 -4.72 9.81 2.61
C LEU A 68 -5.34 11.02 3.33
N GLU A 69 -4.62 11.63 4.26
CA GLU A 69 -5.06 12.89 4.89
C GLU A 69 -5.12 14.04 3.89
N GLN A 70 -4.12 14.17 3.01
CA GLN A 70 -4.12 15.17 1.95
C GLN A 70 -5.28 14.96 0.96
N ALA A 71 -5.63 13.73 0.62
CA ALA A 71 -6.77 13.42 -0.24
C ALA A 71 -8.10 13.92 0.36
N LYS A 72 -8.25 13.81 1.69
CA LYS A 72 -9.43 14.34 2.41
C LYS A 72 -9.46 15.87 2.37
N LEU A 73 -8.33 16.55 2.55
CA LEU A 73 -8.24 18.01 2.64
C LEU A 73 -8.19 18.72 1.28
N ALA A 74 -7.65 18.06 0.25
CA ALA A 74 -7.38 18.66 -1.05
C ALA A 74 -8.67 19.16 -1.71
N LYS A 75 -8.73 20.45 -2.06
CA LYS A 75 -9.88 21.04 -2.76
C LYS A 75 -9.93 20.68 -4.24
N THR A 76 -8.78 20.35 -4.83
CA THR A 76 -8.61 20.01 -6.24
C THR A 76 -7.64 18.83 -6.40
N LEU A 77 -7.76 18.10 -7.52
CA LEU A 77 -6.81 17.03 -7.87
C LEU A 77 -5.39 17.55 -8.05
N GLU A 78 -5.23 18.75 -8.62
CA GLU A 78 -3.91 19.35 -8.87
C GLU A 78 -3.14 19.65 -7.58
N ALA A 79 -3.84 20.11 -6.54
CA ALA A 79 -3.25 20.36 -5.22
C ALA A 79 -2.72 19.05 -4.61
N PHE A 80 -3.52 17.97 -4.69
CA PHE A 80 -3.10 16.65 -4.25
C PHE A 80 -1.91 16.12 -5.05
N PHE A 81 -1.96 16.25 -6.39
CA PHE A 81 -0.90 15.77 -7.28
C PHE A 81 0.45 16.44 -7.01
N THR A 82 0.42 17.72 -6.64
CA THR A 82 1.63 18.46 -6.24
C THR A 82 2.25 17.87 -4.98
N GLU A 83 1.44 17.52 -3.98
CA GLU A 83 1.92 16.86 -2.76
C GLU A 83 2.42 15.43 -3.05
N LEU A 84 1.70 14.67 -3.89
CA LEU A 84 2.10 13.33 -4.31
C LEU A 84 3.49 13.31 -4.96
N LYS A 85 3.77 14.25 -5.86
CA LYS A 85 5.09 14.37 -6.51
C LYS A 85 6.23 14.65 -5.55
N LYS A 86 5.98 15.28 -4.39
CA LYS A 86 7.02 15.48 -3.36
C LYS A 86 7.39 14.19 -2.63
N LYS A 87 6.49 13.20 -2.65
CA LYS A 87 6.60 11.94 -1.89
C LYS A 87 6.97 10.73 -2.75
N VAL A 88 6.70 10.79 -4.05
CA VAL A 88 7.21 9.81 -5.02
C VAL A 88 8.64 10.23 -5.38
N LYS A 89 9.65 9.55 -4.80
CA LYS A 89 11.05 9.64 -5.23
C LYS A 89 11.32 8.83 -6.49
#